data_AF-A0A1E7XIB4-F1
#
_entry.id   AF-A0A1E7XIB4-F1
#
_cell.length_a   1.000
_cell.length_b   1.000
_cell.length_c   1.000
_cell.angle_alpha   90.00
_cell.angle_beta   90.00
_cell.angle_gamma   90.00
#
_symmetry.space_group_name_H-M   'P 1'
#
loop_
_entity.id
_entity.type
_entity.pdbx_description
1 polymer ?
#
loop_
_entity_poly.entity_id
_entity_poly.type
_entity_poly.pdbx_seq_one_letter_code
_entity_poly.pdbx_strand_id
1 'polypeptide(L)'
;MKNNIISNYLQSKNFDIRKSHNGRWMDQKVTPDVLSLTAQTVLDYTKNINAQFTNRDLYQSEDFLQTVAHFFGKPARAVGEMENEYNKFIGQPLKTLSYAGLLFEDQRKRPFVYSINNKNILELLAQSDKKSLLFLQSYIKKCLSDSGFDELEKFLSKKQKTQNDFYNLRDDFIKFEIDNTAIKKELEPRRILAKVLNPLAFEANSQGAHRGHLSHENIRITDLRYDGDNSQDAHKEKNISRQEYRLIGNEYTHSYRIEKAIRAVRTYNAKFNFGLSETGSGEQATQGHHMLPKSKTYYPQFATYCENIIMLSPNEHYLKAHKDNKTETINLDYQKKLLYFKKANILKAMENHPDESPYDYDLFINMIKEYSYREHDPEILQNVLKRA
;
A
#
# COMPACT_ATOMS: atom_id res chain seq x y z
N MET A 1 -20.34 0.80 7.10
CA MET A 1 -18.87 0.98 7.20
C MET A 1 -18.50 0.96 8.67
N LYS A 2 -17.48 0.22 9.09
CA LYS A 2 -16.92 0.44 10.43
C LYS A 2 -16.37 1.87 10.44
N ASN A 3 -16.85 2.73 11.35
CA ASN A 3 -16.34 4.09 11.51
C ASN A 3 -14.85 3.98 11.85
N ASN A 4 -14.00 4.34 10.88
CA ASN A 4 -12.56 4.43 11.03
C ASN A 4 -12.09 5.84 10.64
N ILE A 5 -10.86 6.21 11.00
CA ILE A 5 -10.28 7.53 10.73
C ILE A 5 -10.48 7.97 9.27
N ILE A 6 -10.27 7.06 8.31
CA ILE A 6 -10.44 7.34 6.88
C ILE A 6 -11.90 7.63 6.54
N SER A 7 -12.82 6.76 6.97
CA SER A 7 -14.25 6.90 6.69
C SER A 7 -14.80 8.20 7.30
N ASN A 8 -14.47 8.49 8.56
CA ASN A 8 -14.89 9.72 9.24
C ASN A 8 -14.40 10.97 8.50
N TYR A 9 -13.14 10.98 8.06
CA TYR A 9 -12.61 12.08 7.27
C TYR A 9 -13.33 12.24 5.93
N LEU A 10 -13.52 11.15 5.18
CA LEU A 10 -14.17 11.21 3.87
C LEU A 10 -15.64 11.66 3.99
N GLN A 11 -16.35 11.24 5.05
CA GLN A 11 -17.72 11.69 5.32
C GLN A 11 -17.81 13.19 5.66
N SER A 12 -16.73 13.79 6.18
CA SER A 12 -16.68 15.24 6.43
C SER A 12 -16.53 16.10 5.16
N LYS A 13 -16.41 15.46 3.99
CA LYS A 13 -16.17 16.14 2.71
C LYS A 13 -17.31 15.88 1.73
N ASN A 14 -17.47 16.81 0.79
CA ASN A 14 -18.33 16.66 -0.37
C ASN A 14 -17.45 16.49 -1.61
N PHE A 15 -17.54 15.32 -2.23
CA PHE A 15 -16.76 14.94 -3.40
C PHE A 15 -17.59 14.86 -4.68
N ASP A 16 -18.77 15.51 -4.71
CA ASP A 16 -19.65 15.58 -5.89
C ASP A 16 -18.89 16.14 -7.12
N ILE A 17 -18.55 15.24 -8.05
CA ILE A 17 -17.78 15.52 -9.27
C ILE A 17 -18.55 16.46 -10.18
N ARG A 18 -19.90 16.43 -10.14
CA ARG A 18 -20.77 17.31 -10.92
C ARG A 18 -20.70 18.76 -10.45
N LYS A 19 -20.27 18.99 -9.20
CA LYS A 19 -20.06 20.34 -8.65
C LYS A 19 -18.61 20.81 -8.82
N SER A 20 -17.66 19.91 -8.63
CA SER A 20 -16.24 20.25 -8.71
C SER A 20 -15.73 20.37 -10.15
N HIS A 21 -16.39 19.67 -11.08
CA HIS A 21 -15.97 19.48 -12.47
C HIS A 21 -14.55 18.93 -12.66
N ASN A 22 -13.99 18.32 -11.60
CA ASN A 22 -12.59 17.92 -11.58
C ASN A 22 -12.41 16.49 -12.09
N GLY A 23 -11.99 16.35 -13.35
CA GLY A 23 -11.66 15.06 -13.97
C GLY A 23 -10.37 14.41 -13.47
N ARG A 24 -9.71 14.96 -12.45
CA ARG A 24 -8.51 14.41 -11.81
C ARG A 24 -8.79 13.90 -10.39
N TRP A 25 -10.05 13.62 -10.07
CA TRP A 25 -10.43 12.92 -8.84
C TRP A 25 -9.82 11.50 -8.80
N MET A 26 -9.67 10.85 -9.96
CA MET A 26 -8.97 9.58 -10.19
C MET A 26 -8.19 9.62 -11.51
N ASP A 27 -7.23 8.70 -11.69
CA ASP A 27 -6.44 8.60 -12.93
C ASP A 27 -5.85 7.19 -13.14
N GLN A 28 -5.28 6.94 -14.32
CA GLN A 28 -4.78 5.64 -14.77
C GLN A 28 -3.68 5.05 -13.85
N LYS A 29 -2.79 5.88 -13.29
CA LYS A 29 -1.68 5.43 -12.43
C LYS A 29 -2.04 5.36 -10.95
N VAL A 30 -3.28 5.67 -10.58
CA VAL A 30 -3.74 5.63 -9.19
C VAL A 30 -4.11 4.18 -8.83
N THR A 31 -3.11 3.44 -8.39
CA THR A 31 -3.23 2.10 -7.80
C THR A 31 -2.81 2.13 -6.34
N PRO A 32 -3.20 1.14 -5.50
CA PRO A 32 -2.92 1.17 -4.06
C PRO A 32 -1.42 1.30 -3.73
N ASP A 33 -0.58 0.60 -4.49
CA ASP A 33 0.86 0.58 -4.34
C ASP A 33 1.53 1.90 -4.76
N VAL A 34 1.09 2.49 -5.88
CA VAL A 34 1.60 3.78 -6.38
C VAL A 34 1.13 4.94 -5.49
N LEU A 35 -0.12 4.90 -5.01
CA LEU A 35 -0.65 5.89 -4.08
C LEU A 35 0.11 5.86 -2.76
N SER A 36 0.38 4.65 -2.24
CA SER A 36 1.15 4.46 -1.02
C SER A 36 2.60 4.95 -1.17
N LEU A 37 3.24 4.64 -2.30
CA LEU A 37 4.57 5.17 -2.64
C LEU A 37 4.57 6.70 -2.72
N THR A 38 3.56 7.29 -3.35
CA THR A 38 3.46 8.75 -3.46
C THR A 38 3.30 9.40 -2.08
N ALA A 39 2.44 8.83 -1.22
CA ALA A 39 2.28 9.32 0.15
C ALA A 39 3.60 9.25 0.94
N GLN A 40 4.35 8.15 0.81
CA GLN A 40 5.67 8.02 1.44
C GLN A 40 6.66 9.06 0.92
N THR A 41 6.73 9.24 -0.40
CA THR A 41 7.61 10.23 -1.05
C THR A 41 7.31 11.65 -0.58
N VAL A 42 6.03 12.02 -0.48
CA VAL A 42 5.60 13.32 0.06
C VAL A 42 6.06 13.49 1.51
N LEU A 43 5.85 12.48 2.36
CA LEU A 43 6.23 12.55 3.77
C LEU A 43 7.75 12.64 3.95
N ASP A 44 8.53 11.96 3.13
CA ASP A 44 9.99 11.98 3.26
C ASP A 44 10.58 13.28 2.74
N TYR A 45 10.11 13.76 1.58
CA TYR A 45 10.54 15.04 1.03
C TYR A 45 10.27 16.21 2.00
N THR A 46 9.09 16.21 2.63
CA THR A 46 8.66 17.29 3.54
C THR A 46 9.27 17.22 4.94
N LYS A 47 9.87 16.10 5.35
CA LYS A 47 10.61 16.01 6.62
C LYS A 47 11.89 16.84 6.64
N ASN A 48 12.58 16.93 5.50
CA ASN A 48 13.98 17.35 5.46
C ASN A 48 14.22 18.67 4.71
N ILE A 49 13.31 19.09 3.82
CA ILE A 49 13.66 20.10 2.79
C ILE A 49 12.70 21.29 2.77
N ASN A 50 11.37 21.09 2.73
CA ASN A 50 10.39 22.19 2.66
C ASN A 50 8.96 21.74 3.02
N ALA A 51 8.14 22.67 3.54
CA ALA A 51 6.70 22.45 3.70
C ALA A 51 5.92 22.45 2.38
N GLN A 52 6.51 23.01 1.32
CA GLN A 52 5.94 23.10 -0.02
C GLN A 52 6.81 22.38 -1.04
N PHE A 53 6.19 21.79 -2.06
CA PHE A 53 6.88 21.03 -3.10
C PHE A 53 6.09 21.03 -4.41
N THR A 54 6.76 20.78 -5.52
CA THR A 54 6.16 20.55 -6.83
C THR A 54 6.25 19.06 -7.19
N ASN A 55 5.54 18.64 -8.23
CA ASN A 55 5.68 17.27 -8.75
C ASN A 55 7.14 16.96 -9.14
N ARG A 56 7.83 17.94 -9.73
CA ARG A 56 9.23 17.82 -10.15
C ARG A 56 10.17 17.61 -8.97
N ASP A 57 9.95 18.34 -7.89
CA ASP A 57 10.76 18.19 -6.68
C ASP A 57 10.70 16.76 -6.13
N LEU A 58 9.51 16.13 -6.18
CA LEU A 58 9.35 14.75 -5.74
C LEU A 58 10.03 13.76 -6.68
N TYR A 59 9.73 13.80 -7.99
CA TYR A 59 10.23 12.76 -8.89
C TYR A 59 11.74 12.88 -9.20
N GLN A 60 12.35 14.04 -8.92
CA GLN A 60 13.80 14.25 -9.01
C GLN A 60 14.52 14.04 -7.68
N SER A 61 13.79 13.82 -6.58
CA SER A 61 14.42 13.55 -5.28
C SER A 61 15.20 12.23 -5.31
N GLU A 62 16.34 12.21 -4.62
CA GLU A 62 17.17 11.01 -4.52
C GLU A 62 16.38 9.84 -3.92
N ASP A 63 15.64 10.09 -2.84
CA ASP A 63 14.76 9.12 -2.18
C ASP A 63 13.78 8.48 -3.17
N PHE A 64 13.12 9.28 -4.01
CA PHE A 64 12.19 8.76 -5.00
C PHE A 64 12.92 7.99 -6.10
N LEU A 65 14.02 8.51 -6.65
CA LEU A 65 14.73 7.86 -7.75
C LEU A 65 15.30 6.50 -7.33
N GLN A 66 15.86 6.42 -6.13
CA GLN A 66 16.27 5.14 -5.53
C GLN A 66 15.04 4.24 -5.34
N THR A 67 13.96 4.75 -4.74
CA THR A 67 12.76 3.94 -4.47
C THR A 67 12.08 3.41 -5.72
N VAL A 68 12.01 4.20 -6.80
CA VAL A 68 11.39 3.84 -8.08
C VAL A 68 12.24 2.86 -8.86
N ALA A 69 13.55 2.98 -8.77
CA ALA A 69 14.44 1.96 -9.30
C ALA A 69 14.19 0.62 -8.62
N HIS A 70 13.97 0.65 -7.30
CA HIS A 70 13.56 -0.52 -6.56
C HIS A 70 12.13 -0.99 -6.93
N PHE A 71 11.18 -0.08 -7.00
CA PHE A 71 9.76 -0.44 -7.12
C PHE A 71 9.39 -0.92 -8.54
N PHE A 72 9.90 -0.28 -9.58
CA PHE A 72 9.54 -0.54 -10.98
C PHE A 72 10.66 -1.20 -11.80
N GLY A 73 11.83 -1.47 -11.22
CA GLY A 73 12.99 -2.02 -11.95
C GLY A 73 13.53 -1.09 -13.04
N LYS A 74 13.26 0.22 -12.93
CA LYS A 74 13.70 1.25 -13.88
C LYS A 74 15.04 1.86 -13.44
N PRO A 75 15.87 2.39 -14.33
CA PRO A 75 17.11 3.04 -13.90
C PRO A 75 16.81 4.26 -13.02
N ALA A 76 17.65 4.51 -12.01
CA ALA A 76 17.57 5.64 -11.08
C ALA A 76 17.93 6.99 -11.74
N ARG A 77 17.37 7.27 -12.92
CA ARG A 77 17.59 8.48 -13.71
C ARG A 77 16.30 8.88 -14.42
N ALA A 78 15.84 10.10 -14.19
CA ALA A 78 14.70 10.69 -14.90
C ALA A 78 15.21 11.48 -16.12
N VAL A 79 15.43 10.80 -17.26
CA VAL A 79 15.93 11.45 -18.49
C VAL A 79 15.09 11.02 -19.69
N GLY A 80 14.77 11.96 -20.57
CA GLY A 80 14.03 11.69 -21.81
C GLY A 80 12.62 11.17 -21.56
N GLU A 81 12.23 10.08 -22.23
CA GLU A 81 10.88 9.50 -22.12
C GLU A 81 10.52 9.04 -20.71
N MET A 82 11.50 8.73 -19.86
CA MET A 82 11.28 8.33 -18.46
C MET A 82 10.77 9.49 -17.60
N GLU A 83 11.12 10.73 -17.92
CA GLU A 83 10.62 11.91 -17.19
C GLU A 83 9.10 12.01 -17.29
N ASN A 84 8.55 11.81 -18.49
CA ASN A 84 7.10 11.81 -18.71
C ASN A 84 6.38 10.72 -17.93
N GLU A 85 7.00 9.55 -17.82
CA GLU A 85 6.42 8.42 -17.10
C GLU A 85 6.49 8.61 -15.58
N TYR A 86 7.62 9.07 -15.03
CA TYR A 86 7.75 9.40 -13.61
C TYR A 86 6.85 10.57 -13.21
N ASN A 87 6.74 11.58 -14.07
CA ASN A 87 5.81 12.69 -13.93
C ASN A 87 4.36 12.20 -13.82
N LYS A 88 3.96 11.15 -14.57
CA LYS A 88 2.62 10.53 -14.44
C LYS A 88 2.49 9.73 -13.15
N PHE A 89 3.51 8.96 -12.77
CA PHE A 89 3.49 8.12 -11.56
C PHE A 89 3.31 8.91 -10.27
N ILE A 90 3.87 10.11 -10.17
CA ILE A 90 3.66 10.99 -9.01
C ILE A 90 2.54 11.99 -9.27
N GLY A 91 2.54 12.63 -10.43
CA GLY A 91 1.62 13.74 -10.71
C GLY A 91 0.15 13.34 -10.68
N GLN A 92 -0.18 12.14 -11.16
CA GLN A 92 -1.55 11.65 -11.14
C GLN A 92 -2.05 11.37 -9.71
N PRO A 93 -1.35 10.56 -8.88
CA PRO A 93 -1.71 10.44 -7.47
C PRO A 93 -1.74 11.76 -6.69
N LEU A 94 -0.82 12.71 -6.96
CA LEU A 94 -0.86 14.04 -6.31
C LEU A 94 -2.19 14.76 -6.55
N LYS A 95 -2.73 14.67 -7.78
CA LYS A 95 -4.03 15.25 -8.10
C LYS A 95 -5.17 14.57 -7.34
N THR A 96 -5.18 13.23 -7.29
CA THR A 96 -6.17 12.49 -6.48
C THR A 96 -6.06 12.83 -4.99
N LEU A 97 -4.85 12.88 -4.43
CA LEU A 97 -4.63 13.26 -3.02
C LEU A 97 -5.08 14.70 -2.75
N SER A 98 -4.90 15.61 -3.70
CA SER A 98 -5.38 17.00 -3.60
C SER A 98 -6.90 17.09 -3.67
N TYR A 99 -7.54 16.34 -4.58
CA TYR A 99 -9.00 16.28 -4.65
C TYR A 99 -9.61 15.68 -3.38
N ALA A 100 -8.98 14.64 -2.82
CA ALA A 100 -9.35 14.06 -1.54
C ALA A 100 -9.11 15.01 -0.35
N GLY A 101 -8.52 16.18 -0.57
CA GLY A 101 -8.20 17.17 0.46
C GLY A 101 -7.05 16.78 1.38
N LEU A 102 -6.25 15.77 1.01
CA LEU A 102 -5.07 15.36 1.78
C LEU A 102 -3.87 16.28 1.51
N LEU A 103 -3.84 16.90 0.33
CA LEU A 103 -2.89 17.94 -0.06
C LEU A 103 -3.64 19.23 -0.39
N PHE A 104 -3.00 20.37 -0.10
CA PHE A 104 -3.37 21.65 -0.70
C PHE A 104 -2.61 21.80 -2.02
N GLU A 105 -3.29 22.32 -3.05
CA GLU A 105 -2.72 22.59 -4.38
C GLU A 105 -2.93 24.07 -4.74
N ASP A 106 -1.86 24.84 -4.91
CA ASP A 106 -1.94 26.21 -5.44
C ASP A 106 -2.04 26.18 -6.97
N GLN A 107 -3.27 26.29 -7.47
CA GLN A 107 -3.57 26.24 -8.90
C GLN A 107 -3.12 27.47 -9.68
N ARG A 108 -2.74 28.56 -9.02
CA ARG A 108 -2.28 29.81 -9.65
C ARG A 108 -0.84 29.72 -10.11
N LYS A 109 -0.08 28.74 -9.62
CA LYS A 109 1.33 28.53 -9.97
C LYS A 109 1.49 27.43 -11.03
N ARG A 110 2.50 27.59 -11.89
CA ARG A 110 2.95 26.55 -12.84
C ARG A 110 4.48 26.40 -12.70
N PRO A 111 4.99 25.20 -12.39
CA PRO A 111 4.25 23.99 -11.99
C PRO A 111 3.40 24.23 -10.73
N PHE A 112 2.38 23.38 -10.54
CA PHE A 112 1.55 23.43 -9.32
C PHE A 112 2.42 23.23 -8.07
N VAL A 113 2.13 24.00 -7.02
CA VAL A 113 2.80 23.89 -5.72
C VAL A 113 1.85 23.24 -4.73
N TYR A 114 2.35 22.23 -4.03
CA TYR A 114 1.61 21.42 -3.08
C TYR A 114 2.12 21.63 -1.65
N SER A 115 1.26 21.36 -0.67
CA SER A 115 1.65 21.19 0.73
C SER A 115 0.73 20.18 1.42
N ILE A 116 1.17 19.60 2.53
CA ILE A 116 0.38 18.62 3.29
C ILE A 116 -0.78 19.33 3.99
N ASN A 117 -2.02 18.87 3.72
CA ASN A 117 -3.22 19.35 4.41
C ASN A 117 -3.70 18.36 5.50
N ASN A 118 -3.57 17.05 5.26
CA ASN A 118 -3.90 16.02 6.25
C ASN A 118 -2.77 14.98 6.36
N LYS A 119 -1.85 15.23 7.30
CA LYS A 119 -0.69 14.37 7.53
C LYS A 119 -1.08 12.98 8.04
N ASN A 120 -2.06 12.91 8.96
CA ASN A 120 -2.45 11.65 9.59
C ASN A 120 -2.92 10.61 8.57
N ILE A 121 -3.76 11.02 7.61
CA ILE A 121 -4.20 10.08 6.57
C ILE A 121 -3.07 9.74 5.60
N LEU A 122 -2.21 10.71 5.23
CA LEU A 122 -1.04 10.41 4.40
C LEU A 122 -0.11 9.37 5.05
N GLU A 123 0.11 9.45 6.37
CA GLU A 123 0.87 8.46 7.12
C GLU A 123 0.22 7.07 7.06
N LEU A 124 -1.11 7.00 7.16
CA LEU A 124 -1.85 5.74 6.97
C LEU A 124 -1.68 5.17 5.56
N LEU A 125 -1.76 6.01 4.52
CA LEU A 125 -1.57 5.57 3.14
C LEU A 125 -0.16 5.04 2.91
N ALA A 126 0.86 5.74 3.42
CA ALA A 126 2.27 5.37 3.29
C ALA A 126 2.61 4.05 4.01
N GLN A 127 1.87 3.70 5.07
CA GLN A 127 2.15 2.53 5.90
C GLN A 127 2.03 1.20 5.13
N SER A 128 1.02 1.05 4.26
CA SER A 128 0.89 -0.16 3.43
C SER A 128 -0.01 0.03 2.21
N ASP A 129 0.19 -0.84 1.21
CA ASP A 129 -0.68 -0.93 0.03
C ASP A 129 -2.12 -1.30 0.44
N LYS A 130 -2.29 -2.08 1.52
CA LYS A 130 -3.60 -2.46 2.07
C LYS A 130 -4.36 -1.23 2.59
N LYS A 131 -3.70 -0.34 3.34
CA LYS A 131 -4.33 0.90 3.82
C LYS A 131 -4.66 1.85 2.68
N SER A 132 -3.80 1.95 1.68
CA SER A 132 -4.09 2.70 0.46
C SER A 132 -5.26 2.11 -0.34
N LEU A 133 -5.41 0.79 -0.37
CA LEU A 133 -6.57 0.14 -0.98
C LEU A 133 -7.86 0.45 -0.23
N LEU A 134 -7.86 0.33 1.10
CA LEU A 134 -9.02 0.66 1.94
C LEU A 134 -9.45 2.13 1.78
N PHE A 135 -8.46 3.03 1.67
CA PHE A 135 -8.71 4.42 1.34
C PHE A 135 -9.36 4.56 -0.03
N LEU A 136 -8.78 3.98 -1.09
CA LEU A 136 -9.33 4.06 -2.44
C LEU A 136 -10.75 3.52 -2.51
N GLN A 137 -11.03 2.36 -1.90
CA GLN A 137 -12.38 1.79 -1.85
C GLN A 137 -13.39 2.75 -1.20
N SER A 138 -13.04 3.32 -0.05
CA SER A 138 -13.91 4.26 0.67
C SER A 138 -14.07 5.59 -0.08
N TYR A 139 -12.99 6.11 -0.63
CA TYR A 139 -12.93 7.37 -1.36
C TYR A 139 -13.71 7.30 -2.67
N ILE A 140 -13.54 6.22 -3.46
CA ILE A 140 -14.26 6.00 -4.71
C ILE A 140 -15.76 5.90 -4.42
N LYS A 141 -16.18 5.07 -3.46
CA LYS A 141 -17.60 4.96 -3.07
C LYS A 141 -18.18 6.33 -2.71
N LYS A 142 -17.45 7.13 -1.93
CA LYS A 142 -17.91 8.46 -1.53
C LYS A 142 -18.02 9.41 -2.73
N CYS A 143 -17.03 9.43 -3.62
CA CYS A 143 -17.07 10.28 -4.83
C CYS A 143 -18.27 9.93 -5.71
N LEU A 144 -18.50 8.65 -5.97
CA LEU A 144 -19.61 8.19 -6.82
C LEU A 144 -20.96 8.45 -6.17
N SER A 145 -21.11 8.15 -4.87
CA SER A 145 -22.33 8.40 -4.11
C SER A 145 -22.68 9.90 -4.02
N ASP A 146 -21.71 10.76 -3.72
CA ASP A 146 -21.92 12.22 -3.69
C ASP A 146 -22.32 12.76 -5.08
N SER A 147 -21.86 12.10 -6.13
CA SER A 147 -22.15 12.46 -7.52
C SER A 147 -23.42 11.78 -8.07
N GLY A 148 -24.08 10.91 -7.30
CA GLY A 148 -25.25 10.15 -7.74
C GLY A 148 -24.99 9.19 -8.90
N PHE A 149 -23.79 8.60 -8.97
CA PHE A 149 -23.42 7.57 -9.96
C PHE A 149 -23.51 6.18 -9.32
N ASP A 150 -24.67 5.54 -9.41
CA ASP A 150 -24.97 4.26 -8.75
C ASP A 150 -24.71 3.05 -9.67
N GLU A 151 -24.38 3.27 -10.93
CA GLU A 151 -24.24 2.28 -12.00
C GLU A 151 -23.19 1.22 -11.66
N LEU A 152 -22.13 1.62 -10.94
CA LEU A 152 -21.08 0.73 -10.48
C LEU A 152 -21.59 -0.23 -9.39
N GLU A 153 -22.36 0.26 -8.42
CA GLU A 153 -22.98 -0.60 -7.39
C GLU A 153 -24.02 -1.54 -7.99
N LYS A 154 -24.84 -1.03 -8.93
CA LYS A 154 -25.78 -1.85 -9.71
C LYS A 154 -25.05 -2.96 -10.49
N PHE A 155 -23.91 -2.65 -11.10
CA PHE A 155 -23.09 -3.65 -11.78
C PHE A 155 -22.53 -4.70 -10.80
N LEU A 156 -21.94 -4.26 -9.69
CA LEU A 156 -21.33 -5.16 -8.71
C LEU A 156 -22.34 -6.09 -8.04
N SER A 157 -23.56 -5.63 -7.78
CA SER A 157 -24.63 -6.43 -7.16
C SER A 157 -25.19 -7.54 -8.05
N LYS A 158 -24.90 -7.55 -9.36
CA LYS A 158 -25.27 -8.64 -10.26
C LYS A 158 -24.56 -9.94 -9.89
N LYS A 159 -25.33 -11.00 -9.64
CA LYS A 159 -24.82 -12.36 -9.36
C LYS A 159 -24.03 -12.93 -10.54
N GLN A 160 -24.51 -12.73 -11.76
CA GLN A 160 -23.85 -13.12 -13.01
C GLN A 160 -23.69 -11.87 -13.87
N LYS A 161 -22.47 -11.68 -14.40
CA LYS A 161 -22.11 -10.52 -15.22
C LYS A 161 -21.77 -11.00 -16.62
N THR A 162 -22.30 -10.32 -17.62
CA THR A 162 -21.98 -10.56 -19.03
C THR A 162 -21.04 -9.48 -19.55
N GLN A 163 -20.40 -9.76 -20.69
CA GLN A 163 -19.58 -8.77 -21.37
C GLN A 163 -20.39 -7.51 -21.75
N ASN A 164 -21.68 -7.66 -22.05
CA ASN A 164 -22.58 -6.55 -22.35
C ASN A 164 -22.86 -5.69 -21.11
N ASP A 165 -23.04 -6.30 -19.93
CA ASP A 165 -23.19 -5.56 -18.68
C ASP A 165 -21.98 -4.66 -18.39
N PHE A 166 -20.78 -5.17 -18.68
CA PHE A 166 -19.55 -4.40 -18.53
C PHE A 166 -19.48 -3.24 -19.52
N TYR A 167 -19.87 -3.46 -20.78
CA TYR A 167 -19.89 -2.39 -21.78
C TYR A 167 -20.91 -1.30 -21.45
N ASN A 168 -22.09 -1.66 -20.95
CA ASN A 168 -23.07 -0.68 -20.48
C ASN A 168 -22.49 0.18 -19.35
N LEU A 169 -21.91 -0.45 -18.31
CA LEU A 169 -21.24 0.28 -17.23
C LEU A 169 -20.13 1.21 -17.76
N ARG A 170 -19.33 0.72 -18.71
CA ARG A 170 -18.24 1.49 -19.32
C ARG A 170 -18.78 2.72 -20.03
N ASP A 171 -19.82 2.57 -20.82
CA ASP A 171 -20.37 3.64 -21.63
C ASP A 171 -21.10 4.67 -20.74
N ASP A 172 -21.79 4.21 -19.69
CA ASP A 172 -22.35 5.07 -18.65
C ASP A 172 -21.27 5.88 -17.91
N PHE A 173 -20.14 5.23 -17.55
CA PHE A 173 -19.03 5.90 -16.89
C PHE A 173 -18.33 6.92 -17.80
N ILE A 174 -18.12 6.58 -19.08
CA ILE A 174 -17.57 7.50 -20.08
C ILE A 174 -18.46 8.75 -20.19
N LYS A 175 -19.77 8.55 -20.31
CA LYS A 175 -20.74 9.64 -20.38
C LYS A 175 -20.69 10.50 -19.13
N PHE A 176 -20.71 9.88 -17.95
CA PHE A 176 -20.61 10.58 -16.67
C PHE A 176 -19.37 11.47 -16.59
N GLU A 177 -18.19 10.97 -16.96
CA GLU A 177 -16.94 11.76 -16.95
C GLU A 177 -16.97 12.91 -17.96
N ILE A 178 -17.47 12.68 -19.18
CA ILE A 178 -17.52 13.71 -20.24
C ILE A 178 -18.52 14.82 -19.90
N ASP A 179 -19.69 14.44 -19.38
CA ASP A 179 -20.77 15.38 -19.07
C ASP A 179 -20.43 16.25 -17.85
N ASN A 180 -19.68 15.71 -16.89
CA ASN A 180 -19.47 16.37 -15.60
C ASN A 180 -18.07 16.93 -15.38
N THR A 181 -17.09 16.68 -16.26
CA THR A 181 -15.70 17.14 -16.08
C THR A 181 -15.12 17.85 -17.30
N ALA A 182 -13.87 18.33 -17.17
CA ALA A 182 -13.12 18.89 -18.29
C ALA A 182 -12.65 17.85 -19.32
N ILE A 183 -12.80 16.54 -19.06
CA ILE A 183 -12.41 15.47 -19.98
C ILE A 183 -13.29 15.50 -21.22
N LYS A 184 -12.68 15.35 -22.41
CA LYS A 184 -13.39 15.37 -23.71
C LYS A 184 -13.21 14.13 -24.56
N LYS A 185 -12.25 13.27 -24.23
CA LYS A 185 -11.92 12.07 -25.03
C LYS A 185 -12.24 10.82 -24.23
N GLU A 186 -12.95 9.87 -24.85
CA GLU A 186 -13.37 8.63 -24.20
C GLU A 186 -12.22 7.73 -23.73
N LEU A 187 -11.03 7.86 -24.31
CA LEU A 187 -9.89 7.01 -23.97
C LEU A 187 -9.48 7.15 -22.50
N GLU A 188 -9.59 8.35 -21.94
CA GLU A 188 -9.18 8.64 -20.57
C GLU A 188 -10.16 8.04 -19.54
N PRO A 189 -11.48 8.25 -19.62
CA PRO A 189 -12.46 7.56 -18.78
C PRO A 189 -12.37 6.03 -18.88
N ARG A 190 -12.11 5.48 -20.07
CA ARG A 190 -11.89 4.03 -20.25
C ARG A 190 -10.72 3.51 -19.41
N ARG A 191 -9.65 4.28 -19.29
CA ARG A 191 -8.47 3.93 -18.48
C ARG A 191 -8.73 4.10 -16.99
N ILE A 192 -9.49 5.12 -16.61
CA ILE A 192 -9.88 5.40 -15.22
C ILE A 192 -10.83 4.31 -14.70
N LEU A 193 -11.79 3.85 -15.51
CA LEU A 193 -12.81 2.88 -15.10
C LEU A 193 -12.22 1.64 -14.44
N ALA A 194 -11.15 1.08 -14.97
CA ALA A 194 -10.51 -0.10 -14.36
C ALA A 194 -9.95 0.20 -12.97
N LYS A 195 -9.43 1.42 -12.75
CA LYS A 195 -8.89 1.88 -11.46
C LYS A 195 -9.98 2.26 -10.46
N VAL A 196 -11.19 2.50 -10.93
CA VAL A 196 -12.39 2.75 -10.12
C VAL A 196 -13.10 1.43 -9.77
N LEU A 197 -13.36 0.59 -10.78
CA LEU A 197 -14.11 -0.66 -10.65
C LEU A 197 -13.34 -1.74 -9.89
N ASN A 198 -12.07 -1.97 -10.22
CA ASN A 198 -11.35 -3.14 -9.70
C ASN A 198 -11.16 -3.11 -8.18
N PRO A 199 -10.81 -1.98 -7.53
CA PRO A 199 -10.74 -1.92 -6.07
C PRO A 199 -12.05 -2.34 -5.38
N LEU A 200 -13.19 -1.95 -5.95
CA LEU A 200 -14.52 -2.27 -5.44
C LEU A 200 -14.93 -3.71 -5.76
N ALA A 201 -14.59 -4.20 -6.95
CA ALA A 201 -14.80 -5.60 -7.34
C ALA A 201 -14.01 -6.56 -6.45
N PHE A 202 -12.76 -6.22 -6.07
CA PHE A 202 -11.97 -6.98 -5.11
C PHE A 202 -12.65 -7.04 -3.74
N GLU A 203 -13.16 -5.90 -3.24
CA GLU A 203 -13.90 -5.86 -1.96
C GLU A 203 -15.15 -6.73 -1.98
N ALA A 204 -15.85 -6.75 -3.12
CA ALA A 204 -17.07 -7.52 -3.33
C ALA A 204 -16.82 -8.99 -3.74
N ASN A 205 -15.56 -9.43 -3.83
CA ASN A 205 -15.16 -10.72 -4.40
C ASN A 205 -15.87 -10.99 -5.74
N SER A 206 -15.67 -10.10 -6.71
CA SER A 206 -16.39 -10.08 -7.98
C SER A 206 -15.48 -9.86 -9.19
N GLN A 207 -16.02 -10.13 -10.38
CA GLN A 207 -15.42 -9.77 -11.66
C GLN A 207 -15.38 -8.24 -11.81
N GLY A 208 -14.36 -7.74 -12.51
CA GLY A 208 -14.12 -6.33 -12.79
C GLY A 208 -13.68 -6.12 -14.23
N ALA A 209 -12.77 -5.16 -14.45
CA ALA A 209 -12.20 -4.84 -15.75
C ALA A 209 -10.83 -5.49 -15.95
N HIS A 210 -10.61 -6.13 -17.11
CA HIS A 210 -9.30 -6.56 -17.56
C HIS A 210 -9.13 -6.25 -19.05
N ARG A 211 -8.12 -5.44 -19.40
CA ARG A 211 -7.82 -5.03 -20.79
C ARG A 211 -9.05 -4.52 -21.57
N GLY A 212 -9.90 -3.74 -20.92
CA GLY A 212 -11.10 -3.16 -21.53
C GLY A 212 -12.28 -4.14 -21.69
N HIS A 213 -12.21 -5.32 -21.06
CA HIS A 213 -13.25 -6.35 -21.07
C HIS A 213 -13.63 -6.74 -19.63
N LEU A 214 -14.70 -7.53 -19.48
CA LEU A 214 -15.03 -8.15 -18.21
C LEU A 214 -13.93 -9.16 -17.85
N SER A 215 -13.45 -9.16 -16.61
CA SER A 215 -12.48 -10.17 -16.18
C SER A 215 -13.11 -11.56 -16.15
N HIS A 216 -12.38 -12.58 -16.59
CA HIS A 216 -12.85 -13.97 -16.54
C HIS A 216 -13.06 -14.43 -15.09
N GLU A 217 -12.10 -14.11 -14.23
CA GLU A 217 -12.10 -14.44 -12.80
C GLU A 217 -12.42 -13.20 -11.95
N ASN A 218 -12.69 -13.45 -10.67
CA ASN A 218 -12.76 -12.38 -9.68
C ASN A 218 -11.43 -11.63 -9.58
N ILE A 219 -11.51 -10.33 -9.36
CA ILE A 219 -10.33 -9.49 -9.16
C ILE A 219 -9.59 -9.96 -7.91
N ARG A 220 -8.27 -10.14 -8.03
CA ARG A 220 -7.36 -10.48 -6.93
C ARG A 220 -6.50 -9.28 -6.59
N ILE A 221 -5.85 -9.34 -5.42
CA ILE A 221 -4.97 -8.27 -4.94
C ILE A 221 -3.83 -7.95 -5.94
N THR A 222 -3.34 -8.96 -6.66
CA THR A 222 -2.30 -8.80 -7.69
C THR A 222 -2.77 -7.98 -8.88
N ASP A 223 -4.07 -8.03 -9.19
CA ASP A 223 -4.66 -7.35 -10.34
C ASP A 223 -4.91 -5.84 -10.06
N LEU A 224 -4.72 -5.41 -8.79
CA LEU A 224 -4.87 -4.02 -8.35
C LEU A 224 -3.57 -3.23 -8.36
N ARG A 225 -2.43 -3.92 -8.35
CA ARG A 225 -1.11 -3.30 -8.27
C ARG A 225 -0.64 -2.88 -9.66
N TYR A 226 0.23 -1.87 -9.71
CA TYR A 226 0.83 -1.48 -10.98
C TYR A 226 1.76 -2.57 -11.53
N ASP A 227 2.45 -3.29 -10.64
CA ASP A 227 3.39 -4.36 -10.98
C ASP A 227 2.73 -5.63 -11.57
N GLY A 228 1.42 -5.83 -11.37
CA GLY A 228 0.70 -7.04 -11.78
C GLY A 228 0.62 -7.26 -13.30
N ASP A 229 0.60 -6.18 -14.08
CA ASP A 229 0.45 -6.19 -15.55
C ASP A 229 1.76 -5.87 -16.30
N ASN A 230 2.77 -5.31 -15.63
CA ASN A 230 3.94 -4.72 -16.28
C ASN A 230 5.08 -5.74 -16.55
N SER A 231 4.75 -7.00 -16.83
CA SER A 231 5.74 -8.06 -17.13
C SER A 231 6.48 -7.87 -18.47
N GLN A 232 6.10 -6.87 -19.28
CA GLN A 232 6.81 -6.51 -20.50
C GLN A 232 8.11 -5.74 -20.23
N ASP A 233 8.13 -4.95 -19.14
CA ASP A 233 9.31 -4.15 -18.75
C ASP A 233 10.21 -4.89 -17.74
N ALA A 234 9.82 -6.09 -17.32
CA ALA A 234 10.63 -6.92 -16.45
C ALA A 234 11.76 -7.56 -17.25
N HIS A 235 13.02 -7.27 -16.90
CA HIS A 235 14.21 -8.01 -17.31
C HIS A 235 14.17 -9.44 -16.76
N LYS A 236 13.23 -10.23 -17.27
CA LYS A 236 13.01 -11.61 -16.90
C LYS A 236 14.10 -12.46 -17.51
N GLU A 237 14.91 -13.12 -16.69
CA GLU A 237 15.85 -14.15 -17.17
C GLU A 237 15.09 -15.22 -17.96
N LYS A 238 15.67 -15.66 -19.09
CA LYS A 238 15.00 -16.58 -20.03
C LYS A 238 14.59 -17.92 -19.40
N ASN A 239 15.21 -18.29 -18.28
CA ASN A 239 15.08 -19.61 -17.64
C ASN A 239 14.05 -19.68 -16.52
N ILE A 240 13.45 -18.56 -16.10
CA ILE A 240 12.40 -18.53 -15.07
C ILE A 240 11.04 -18.52 -15.78
N SER A 241 10.01 -19.19 -15.29
CA SER A 241 8.65 -19.05 -15.87
C SER A 241 8.02 -17.70 -15.50
N ARG A 242 7.04 -17.21 -16.27
CA ARG A 242 6.31 -15.96 -15.94
C ARG A 242 5.52 -16.07 -14.62
N GLN A 243 5.24 -17.30 -14.17
CA GLN A 243 4.52 -17.56 -12.93
C GLN A 243 5.48 -17.54 -11.74
N GLU A 244 6.66 -18.16 -11.87
CA GLU A 244 7.74 -18.09 -10.87
C GLU A 244 8.26 -16.66 -10.70
N TYR A 245 8.45 -15.89 -11.79
CA TYR A 245 8.86 -14.48 -11.67
C TYR A 245 7.82 -13.61 -10.93
N ARG A 246 6.53 -13.89 -11.11
CA ARG A 246 5.46 -13.21 -10.38
C ARG A 246 5.36 -13.63 -8.91
N LEU A 247 5.77 -14.85 -8.58
CA LEU A 247 5.81 -15.39 -7.22
C LEU A 247 7.03 -14.88 -6.45
N ILE A 248 8.19 -14.84 -7.10
CA ILE A 248 9.45 -14.30 -6.55
C ILE A 248 9.34 -12.77 -6.43
N GLY A 249 8.58 -12.15 -7.32
CA GLY A 249 8.53 -10.71 -7.48
C GLY A 249 9.84 -10.18 -8.09
N ASN A 250 9.83 -8.90 -8.44
CA ASN A 250 11.09 -8.22 -8.71
C ASN A 250 11.83 -8.05 -7.35
N GLU A 251 13.08 -8.55 -7.23
CA GLU A 251 13.90 -8.49 -6.00
C GLU A 251 14.01 -7.06 -5.45
N TYR A 252 14.04 -6.11 -6.37
CA TYR A 252 14.00 -4.68 -6.12
C TYR A 252 12.69 -4.26 -5.41
N THR A 253 11.53 -4.70 -5.90
CA THR A 253 10.22 -4.41 -5.29
C THR A 253 10.07 -5.09 -3.94
N HIS A 254 10.65 -6.29 -3.77
CA HIS A 254 10.63 -7.02 -2.51
C HIS A 254 11.44 -6.29 -1.42
N SER A 255 12.65 -5.81 -1.75
CA SER A 255 13.49 -5.05 -0.82
C SER A 255 12.81 -3.78 -0.33
N TYR A 256 12.19 -3.02 -1.24
CA TYR A 256 11.40 -1.85 -0.86
C TYR A 256 10.24 -2.19 0.10
N ARG A 257 9.50 -3.28 -0.17
CA ARG A 257 8.39 -3.70 0.67
C ARG A 257 8.85 -4.11 2.08
N ILE A 258 10.06 -4.69 2.23
CA ILE A 258 10.66 -4.98 3.53
C ILE A 258 10.93 -3.68 4.30
N GLU A 259 11.64 -2.73 3.68
CA GLU A 259 11.97 -1.45 4.31
C GLU A 259 10.71 -0.67 4.70
N LYS A 260 9.67 -0.74 3.88
CA LYS A 260 8.35 -0.17 4.17
C LYS A 260 7.71 -0.80 5.40
N ALA A 261 7.74 -2.12 5.54
CA ALA A 261 7.21 -2.83 6.71
C ALA A 261 7.98 -2.46 7.99
N ILE A 262 9.32 -2.40 7.92
CA ILE A 262 10.16 -1.96 9.04
C ILE A 262 9.81 -0.53 9.45
N ARG A 263 9.68 0.36 8.48
CA ARG A 263 9.31 1.77 8.70
C ARG A 263 7.93 1.89 9.32
N ALA A 264 6.95 1.11 8.87
CA ALA A 264 5.60 1.09 9.40
C ALA A 264 5.58 0.70 10.89
N VAL A 265 6.32 -0.36 11.26
CA VAL A 265 6.46 -0.82 12.64
C VAL A 265 7.21 0.21 13.50
N ARG A 266 8.33 0.74 13.00
CA ARG A 266 9.11 1.79 13.69
C ARG A 266 8.30 3.05 13.94
N THR A 267 7.57 3.53 12.93
CA THR A 267 6.74 4.74 13.04
C THR A 267 5.62 4.56 14.07
N TYR A 268 4.95 3.40 14.05
CA TYR A 268 3.95 3.05 15.05
C TYR A 268 4.55 2.99 16.46
N ASN A 269 5.69 2.32 16.63
CA ASN A 269 6.38 2.19 17.91
C ASN A 269 6.84 3.56 18.46
N ALA A 270 7.38 4.43 17.60
CA ALA A 270 7.75 5.80 17.99
C ALA A 270 6.52 6.59 18.47
N LYS A 271 5.39 6.47 17.76
CA LYS A 271 4.16 7.23 18.03
C LYS A 271 3.43 6.78 19.30
N PHE A 272 3.30 5.48 19.52
CA PHE A 272 2.43 4.92 20.57
C PHE A 272 3.18 4.24 21.73
N ASN A 273 4.46 3.90 21.53
CA ASN A 273 5.28 3.20 22.52
C ASN A 273 6.59 3.95 22.84
N PHE A 274 6.65 5.27 22.56
CA PHE A 274 7.78 6.15 22.87
C PHE A 274 9.14 5.72 22.30
N GLY A 275 9.13 4.94 21.21
CA GLY A 275 10.36 4.42 20.62
C GLY A 275 11.06 3.35 21.46
N LEU A 276 10.38 2.78 22.46
CA LEU A 276 10.95 1.80 23.38
C LEU A 276 10.89 0.38 22.81
N SER A 277 11.80 -0.48 23.29
CA SER A 277 11.83 -1.89 22.92
C SER A 277 10.50 -2.58 23.19
N GLU A 278 10.06 -3.36 22.19
CA GLU A 278 8.85 -4.17 22.24
C GLU A 278 8.94 -5.34 23.23
N THR A 279 10.11 -5.60 23.83
CA THR A 279 10.31 -6.59 24.89
C THR A 279 9.92 -6.07 26.29
N GLY A 280 9.70 -4.76 26.43
CA GLY A 280 9.44 -4.12 27.72
C GLY A 280 10.69 -3.83 28.55
N SER A 281 11.90 -3.88 27.97
CA SER A 281 13.16 -3.57 28.68
C SER A 281 13.32 -2.10 29.09
N GLY A 282 12.53 -1.19 28.51
CA GLY A 282 12.66 0.25 28.72
C GLY A 282 13.81 0.91 27.95
N GLU A 283 14.54 0.15 27.13
CA GLU A 283 15.60 0.67 26.27
C GLU A 283 15.04 1.25 24.96
N GLN A 284 15.75 2.22 24.38
CA GLN A 284 15.40 2.79 23.07
C GLN A 284 15.61 1.76 21.94
N ALA A 285 14.61 1.62 21.08
CA ALA A 285 14.59 0.66 20.00
C ALA A 285 14.92 1.30 18.65
N THR A 286 16.11 1.00 18.15
CA THR A 286 16.56 1.48 16.83
C THR A 286 16.51 0.39 15.77
N GLN A 287 16.43 -0.88 16.18
CA GLN A 287 16.57 -2.04 15.30
C GLN A 287 15.21 -2.69 15.01
N GLY A 288 14.81 -2.73 13.74
CA GLY A 288 13.67 -3.55 13.30
C GLY A 288 14.15 -4.96 12.98
N HIS A 289 13.93 -5.91 13.90
CA HIS A 289 14.42 -7.27 13.78
C HIS A 289 13.36 -8.20 13.18
N HIS A 290 13.72 -8.95 12.14
CA HIS A 290 12.89 -10.05 11.64
C HIS A 290 12.99 -11.24 12.59
N MET A 291 11.88 -11.59 13.26
CA MET A 291 11.87 -12.73 14.18
C MET A 291 12.03 -14.05 13.42
N LEU A 292 11.35 -14.22 12.30
CA LEU A 292 11.58 -15.30 11.36
C LEU A 292 12.54 -14.81 10.25
N PRO A 293 13.70 -15.45 10.05
CA PRO A 293 14.75 -14.93 9.19
C PRO A 293 14.32 -14.77 7.73
N LYS A 294 14.59 -13.59 7.16
CA LYS A 294 14.25 -13.22 5.78
C LYS A 294 15.10 -13.91 4.70
N SER A 295 16.12 -14.67 5.06
CA SER A 295 17.02 -15.29 4.08
C SER A 295 16.24 -16.25 3.17
N LYS A 296 16.66 -16.33 1.90
CA LYS A 296 15.97 -17.08 0.83
C LYS A 296 15.71 -18.55 1.20
N THR A 297 16.48 -19.11 2.13
CA THR A 297 16.42 -20.51 2.55
C THR A 297 15.45 -20.82 3.69
N TYR A 298 14.96 -19.82 4.44
CA TYR A 298 14.11 -20.06 5.61
C TYR A 298 12.70 -19.50 5.42
N TYR A 299 12.52 -18.17 5.52
CA TYR A 299 11.19 -17.54 5.56
C TYR A 299 11.06 -16.25 4.72
N PRO A 300 11.50 -16.21 3.45
CA PRO A 300 11.43 -15.01 2.63
C PRO A 300 9.98 -14.51 2.39
N GLN A 301 8.99 -15.40 2.44
CA GLN A 301 7.58 -15.07 2.26
C GLN A 301 7.02 -14.14 3.36
N PHE A 302 7.63 -14.14 4.56
CA PHE A 302 7.23 -13.30 5.69
C PHE A 302 8.07 -12.04 5.86
N ALA A 303 9.05 -11.80 4.98
CA ALA A 303 9.98 -10.68 5.14
C ALA A 303 9.28 -9.30 5.06
N THR A 304 8.15 -9.23 4.37
CA THR A 304 7.35 -8.01 4.19
C THR A 304 6.24 -7.84 5.23
N TYR A 305 6.12 -8.76 6.18
CA TYR A 305 5.05 -8.77 7.17
C TYR A 305 5.46 -7.89 8.34
N CYS A 306 4.62 -6.92 8.71
CA CYS A 306 4.83 -6.12 9.92
C CYS A 306 4.79 -7.02 11.17
N GLU A 307 4.02 -8.09 11.09
CA GLU A 307 3.85 -9.15 12.08
C GLU A 307 5.17 -9.89 12.37
N ASN A 308 6.09 -9.92 11.41
CA ASN A 308 7.38 -10.59 11.54
C ASN A 308 8.50 -9.65 12.05
N ILE A 309 8.21 -8.36 12.24
CA ILE A 309 9.21 -7.35 12.62
C ILE A 309 8.95 -6.91 14.04
N ILE A 310 9.97 -6.97 14.90
CA ILE A 310 9.91 -6.48 16.29
C ILE A 310 10.97 -5.41 16.53
N MET A 311 10.58 -4.30 17.18
CA MET A 311 11.51 -3.23 17.54
C MET A 311 12.33 -3.59 18.76
N LEU A 312 13.66 -3.63 18.61
CA LEU A 312 14.62 -3.99 19.64
C LEU A 312 15.65 -2.88 19.88
N SER A 313 16.21 -2.86 21.08
CA SER A 313 17.44 -2.11 21.34
C SER A 313 18.64 -2.73 20.60
N PRO A 314 19.74 -1.98 20.40
CA PRO A 314 20.97 -2.54 19.85
C PRO A 314 21.48 -3.76 20.64
N ASN A 315 21.43 -3.73 21.98
CA ASN A 315 21.89 -4.83 22.83
C ASN A 315 21.03 -6.08 22.65
N GLU A 316 19.71 -5.91 22.60
CA GLU A 316 18.79 -7.02 22.36
C GLU A 316 18.96 -7.63 20.97
N HIS A 317 19.19 -6.80 19.96
CA HIS A 317 19.40 -7.27 18.60
C HIS A 317 20.74 -8.03 18.47
N TYR A 318 21.85 -7.43 18.89
CA TYR A 318 23.20 -7.90 18.58
C TYR A 318 23.80 -8.87 19.60
N LEU A 319 23.27 -8.91 20.83
CA LEU A 319 23.77 -9.80 21.87
C LEU A 319 22.78 -10.94 22.20
N LYS A 320 21.47 -10.70 22.05
CA LYS A 320 20.44 -11.69 22.39
C LYS A 320 19.89 -12.40 21.16
N ALA A 321 19.47 -11.67 20.13
CA ALA A 321 18.85 -12.23 18.93
C ALA A 321 19.88 -12.85 17.97
N HIS A 322 21.00 -12.19 17.77
CA HIS A 322 22.17 -12.70 17.07
C HIS A 322 23.28 -12.98 18.08
N LYS A 323 23.62 -14.23 18.37
CA LYS A 323 24.70 -14.53 19.34
C LYS A 323 26.03 -14.00 18.79
N ASP A 324 26.77 -13.24 19.60
CA ASP A 324 28.11 -12.72 19.30
C ASP A 324 28.22 -11.92 17.98
N ASN A 325 27.25 -11.03 17.70
CA ASN A 325 27.18 -10.21 16.48
C ASN A 325 27.09 -10.99 15.15
N LYS A 326 26.83 -12.30 15.18
CA LYS A 326 26.67 -13.11 13.97
C LYS A 326 25.26 -12.93 13.41
N THR A 327 25.06 -11.89 12.59
CA THR A 327 23.75 -11.56 11.98
C THR A 327 23.19 -12.67 11.07
N GLU A 328 24.00 -13.65 10.71
CA GLU A 328 23.60 -14.82 9.91
C GLU A 328 22.91 -15.92 10.74
N THR A 329 23.02 -15.91 12.07
CA THR A 329 22.43 -16.92 12.95
C THR A 329 21.46 -16.29 13.95
N ILE A 330 20.38 -17.00 14.26
CA ILE A 330 19.35 -16.56 15.23
C ILE A 330 19.40 -17.44 16.47
N ASN A 331 19.26 -16.82 17.63
CA ASN A 331 19.06 -17.50 18.90
C ASN A 331 17.61 -17.99 19.01
N LEU A 332 17.37 -19.28 18.79
CA LEU A 332 16.03 -19.88 18.77
C LEU A 332 15.25 -19.68 20.09
N ASP A 333 15.90 -19.73 21.25
CA ASP A 333 15.24 -19.51 22.53
C ASP A 333 14.76 -18.05 22.66
N TYR A 334 15.58 -17.11 22.21
CA TYR A 334 15.21 -15.70 22.21
C TYR A 334 14.15 -15.40 21.16
N GLN A 335 14.26 -16.01 19.97
CA GLN A 335 13.26 -15.93 18.91
C GLN A 335 11.87 -16.33 19.41
N LYS A 336 11.75 -17.47 20.11
CA LYS A 336 10.48 -17.89 20.74
C LYS A 336 9.93 -16.81 21.65
N LYS A 337 10.77 -16.21 22.53
CA LYS A 337 10.39 -15.08 23.40
C LYS A 337 9.87 -13.88 22.61
N LEU A 338 10.56 -13.51 21.52
CA LEU A 338 10.16 -12.40 20.65
C LEU A 338 8.77 -12.61 20.03
N LEU A 339 8.43 -13.83 19.62
CA LEU A 339 7.09 -14.14 19.09
C LEU A 339 5.98 -13.87 20.12
N TYR A 340 6.21 -14.16 21.42
CA TYR A 340 5.24 -13.83 22.47
C TYR A 340 5.08 -12.33 22.68
N PHE A 341 6.20 -11.61 22.81
CA PHE A 341 6.16 -10.16 22.92
C PHE A 341 5.43 -9.55 21.73
N LYS A 342 5.72 -10.05 20.52
CA LYS A 342 5.07 -9.54 19.32
C LYS A 342 3.57 -9.75 19.33
N LYS A 343 3.11 -10.95 19.70
CA LYS A 343 1.67 -11.22 19.84
C LYS A 343 1.01 -10.23 20.80
N ALA A 344 1.58 -10.03 21.98
CA ALA A 344 1.04 -9.11 22.97
C ALA A 344 0.97 -7.67 22.43
N ASN A 345 2.03 -7.21 21.75
CA ASN A 345 2.06 -5.88 21.13
C ASN A 345 1.05 -5.74 19.98
N ILE A 346 0.85 -6.77 19.15
CA ILE A 346 -0.18 -6.76 18.09
C ILE A 346 -1.58 -6.63 18.69
N LEU A 347 -1.89 -7.43 19.71
CA LEU A 347 -3.19 -7.39 20.37
C LEU A 347 -3.45 -6.01 21.00
N LYS A 348 -2.47 -5.48 21.75
CA LYS A 348 -2.54 -4.14 22.33
C LYS A 348 -2.72 -3.06 21.26
N ALA A 349 -2.03 -3.19 20.12
CA ALA A 349 -2.12 -2.24 19.02
C ALA A 349 -3.51 -2.25 18.36
N MET A 350 -4.09 -3.42 18.16
CA MET A 350 -5.42 -3.58 17.59
C MET A 350 -6.53 -3.15 18.54
N GLU A 351 -6.34 -3.31 19.84
CA GLU A 351 -7.28 -2.84 20.86
C GLU A 351 -7.27 -1.31 20.96
N ASN A 352 -6.10 -0.70 21.12
CA ASN A 352 -5.98 0.72 21.43
C ASN A 352 -5.97 1.62 20.18
N HIS A 353 -5.41 1.13 19.06
CA HIS A 353 -5.18 1.92 17.85
C HIS A 353 -5.50 1.12 16.57
N PRO A 354 -6.71 0.54 16.43
CA PRO A 354 -7.05 -0.38 15.33
C PRO A 354 -6.81 0.21 13.93
N ASP A 355 -7.08 1.50 13.76
CA ASP A 355 -6.97 2.18 12.46
C ASP A 355 -5.53 2.52 12.07
N GLU A 356 -4.64 2.66 13.06
CA GLU A 356 -3.26 3.10 12.89
C GLU A 356 -2.26 1.94 13.04
N SER A 357 -2.70 0.83 13.63
CA SER A 357 -1.96 -0.42 13.71
C SER A 357 -1.44 -0.83 12.33
N PRO A 358 -0.12 -1.10 12.19
CA PRO A 358 0.43 -1.70 10.97
C PRO A 358 0.10 -3.19 10.85
N TYR A 359 -0.47 -3.79 11.89
CA TYR A 359 -0.59 -5.24 12.04
C TYR A 359 -1.94 -5.79 11.60
N ASP A 360 -1.91 -7.04 11.15
CA ASP A 360 -3.02 -7.92 10.89
C ASP A 360 -2.82 -9.21 11.69
N TYR A 361 -3.67 -9.42 12.70
CA TYR A 361 -3.55 -10.57 13.58
C TYR A 361 -3.72 -11.90 12.84
N ASP A 362 -4.59 -11.96 11.81
CA ASP A 362 -4.78 -13.19 11.06
C ASP A 362 -3.53 -13.54 10.25
N LEU A 363 -2.81 -12.53 9.72
CA LEU A 363 -1.50 -12.75 9.10
C LEU A 363 -0.48 -13.29 10.12
N PHE A 364 -0.46 -12.75 11.35
CA PHE A 364 0.42 -13.27 12.40
C PHE A 364 0.09 -14.73 12.72
N ILE A 365 -1.19 -15.07 12.91
CA ILE A 365 -1.61 -16.44 13.18
C ILE A 365 -1.20 -17.40 12.05
N ASN A 366 -1.43 -17.00 10.79
CA ASN A 366 -1.06 -17.82 9.64
C ASN A 366 0.45 -18.01 9.53
N MET A 367 1.22 -16.95 9.80
CA MET A 367 2.68 -17.01 9.86
C MET A 367 3.16 -18.01 10.93
N ILE A 368 2.59 -17.97 12.14
CA ILE A 368 2.96 -18.90 13.22
C ILE A 368 2.58 -20.35 12.88
N LYS A 369 1.41 -20.58 12.27
CA LYS A 369 0.97 -21.92 11.84
C LYS A 369 1.95 -22.52 10.82
N GLU A 370 2.32 -21.74 9.81
CA GLU A 370 3.24 -22.21 8.77
C GLU A 370 4.65 -22.45 9.34
N TYR A 371 5.12 -21.57 10.23
CA TYR A 371 6.39 -21.73 10.94
C TYR A 371 6.42 -23.03 11.75
N SER A 372 5.42 -23.24 12.61
CA SER A 372 5.31 -24.43 13.47
C SER A 372 5.24 -25.73 12.67
N TYR A 373 4.51 -25.73 11.55
CA TYR A 373 4.44 -26.89 10.66
C TYR A 373 5.81 -27.26 10.06
N ARG A 374 6.59 -26.26 9.61
CA ARG A 374 7.91 -26.52 9.01
C ARG A 374 8.95 -26.97 10.03
N GLU A 375 8.95 -26.39 11.22
CA GLU A 375 9.91 -26.71 12.29
C GLU A 375 9.52 -27.96 13.10
N HIS A 376 8.35 -28.56 12.83
CA HIS A 376 7.81 -29.69 13.61
C HIS A 376 7.72 -29.39 15.12
N ASP A 377 7.45 -28.12 15.47
CA ASP A 377 7.39 -27.64 16.85
C ASP A 377 5.94 -27.25 17.21
N PRO A 378 5.12 -28.21 17.70
CA PRO A 378 3.74 -27.94 18.07
C PRO A 378 3.62 -27.10 19.35
N GLU A 379 4.68 -27.00 20.17
CA GLU A 379 4.66 -26.20 21.40
C GLU A 379 4.60 -24.71 21.07
N ILE A 380 5.21 -24.26 19.97
CA ILE A 380 5.07 -22.86 19.51
C ILE A 380 3.59 -22.56 19.20
N LEU A 381 2.88 -23.46 18.52
CA LEU A 381 1.45 -23.31 18.28
C LEU A 381 0.68 -23.27 19.59
N GLN A 382 0.93 -24.21 20.50
CA GLN A 382 0.21 -24.26 21.78
C GLN A 382 0.47 -23.03 22.64
N ASN A 383 1.71 -22.58 22.75
CA ASN A 383 2.08 -21.53 23.67
C ASN A 383 1.85 -20.14 23.07
N VAL A 384 2.19 -19.91 21.80
CA VAL A 384 1.95 -18.61 21.14
C VAL A 384 0.47 -18.45 20.80
N LEU A 385 -0.29 -19.49 20.43
CA LEU A 385 -1.70 -19.33 20.05
C LEU A 385 -2.71 -19.58 21.18
N LYS A 386 -2.32 -20.11 22.35
CA LYS A 386 -3.22 -20.10 23.52
C LYS A 386 -3.67 -18.68 23.79
N ARG A 387 -4.99 -18.46 23.75
CA ARG A 387 -5.60 -17.19 24.13
C ARG A 387 -5.23 -16.93 25.60
N ALA A 388 -4.73 -15.74 25.87
CA ALA A 388 -4.80 -15.20 27.23
C ALA A 388 -6.28 -14.98 27.57
#